data_AF-A0A8H4WLV0-F1
#
_entry.id   AF-A0A8H4WLV0-F1
#
_cell.length_a   1.000
_cell.length_b   1.000
_cell.length_c   1.000
_cell.angle_alpha   90.00
_cell.angle_beta   90.00
_cell.angle_gamma   90.00
#
_symmetry.space_group_name_H-M   'P 1'
#
loop_
_entity.id
_entity.type
_entity.pdbx_description
1 polymer ?
#
loop_
_entity_poly.entity_id
_entity_poly.type
_entity_poly.pdbx_seq_one_letter_code
_entity_poly.pdbx_strand_id
1 'polypeptide(L)'
;MHLFISLALLGLSSTQQVWASLNDRATSDVPPYVLEYAPLVWLHSQETYMPSDIQQQVDHTRPNVNWTTIEGVESPLNLNNLDTLNSMGNTSVYLTSLEGIEADPEPAWFRGIRPDSQGRIGNGTGSVIIIADRGNGTVDAFYFYFYAFNKGGRVLGLEFGDHIGDWEHNMIRFVNGTPDAIWYSQHASGQAFTYAAVEKKDKRPYAYSARGTHANYAIAGKHDHTIPGFNLPAGFLMDYTNRGVLWDPLLNVYTYTYDKATAGFKAVNSKDPVAWLDFNGKWGDDQPPNEPSIFGEAKNVAGPNGPKFKGLDRELVCPSKPCFVLPFRIFSEDATS
;
A
#
# COMPACT_ATOMS: atom_id res chain seq x y z
N MET A 1 -7.07 -47.48 -38.62
CA MET A 1 -6.24 -47.43 -37.40
C MET A 1 -5.00 -46.62 -37.77
N HIS A 2 -4.78 -45.36 -37.40
CA HIS A 2 -5.33 -44.46 -36.39
C HIS A 2 -5.51 -43.04 -36.96
N LEU A 3 -6.59 -42.38 -36.55
CA LEU A 3 -6.87 -40.97 -36.81
C LEU A 3 -6.14 -40.15 -35.73
N PHE A 4 -5.12 -39.37 -36.09
CA PHE A 4 -4.51 -38.42 -35.17
C PHE A 4 -5.24 -37.08 -35.29
N ILE A 5 -6.12 -36.80 -34.32
CA ILE A 5 -6.69 -35.48 -34.11
C ILE A 5 -5.71 -34.73 -33.20
N SER A 6 -4.98 -33.76 -33.77
CA SER A 6 -4.21 -32.80 -32.99
C SER A 6 -5.18 -31.84 -32.30
N LEU A 7 -5.35 -32.02 -30.99
CA LEU A 7 -6.02 -31.05 -30.13
C LEU A 7 -5.10 -29.83 -29.97
N ALA A 8 -5.40 -28.75 -30.69
CA ALA A 8 -4.78 -27.47 -30.42
C ALA A 8 -5.38 -26.91 -29.12
N LEU A 9 -4.61 -26.94 -28.03
CA LEU A 9 -4.95 -26.19 -26.82
C LEU A 9 -4.83 -24.69 -27.14
N LEU A 10 -5.98 -24.04 -27.33
CA LEU A 10 -6.12 -22.59 -27.29
C LEU A 10 -5.93 -22.12 -25.84
N GLY A 11 -4.67 -21.89 -25.45
CA GLY A 11 -4.30 -21.22 -24.21
C GLY A 11 -4.25 -19.70 -24.38
N LEU A 12 -5.40 -19.07 -24.64
CA LEU A 12 -5.55 -17.61 -24.65
C LEU A 12 -6.87 -17.30 -23.95
N SER A 13 -6.84 -16.98 -22.66
CA SER A 13 -8.08 -16.60 -21.95
C SER A 13 -7.87 -15.71 -20.72
N SER A 14 -6.76 -15.82 -19.98
CA SER A 14 -6.62 -15.02 -18.74
C SER A 14 -6.23 -13.56 -18.98
N THR A 15 -5.34 -13.28 -19.95
CA THR A 15 -4.92 -11.90 -20.24
C THR A 15 -6.06 -11.08 -20.81
N GLN A 16 -6.78 -11.61 -21.80
CA GLN A 16 -7.90 -10.93 -22.46
C GLN A 16 -9.01 -10.51 -21.50
N GLN A 17 -9.27 -11.28 -20.44
CA GLN A 17 -10.33 -10.99 -19.49
C GLN A 17 -9.95 -9.85 -18.51
N VAL A 18 -8.67 -9.76 -18.13
CA VAL A 18 -8.12 -8.62 -17.37
C VAL A 18 -8.11 -7.35 -18.22
N TRP A 19 -7.67 -7.44 -19.48
CA TRP A 19 -7.73 -6.31 -20.44
C TRP A 19 -9.17 -5.88 -20.72
N ALA A 20 -10.12 -6.81 -20.79
CA ALA A 20 -11.53 -6.49 -20.99
C ALA A 20 -12.16 -5.74 -19.79
N SER A 21 -11.81 -6.08 -18.55
CA SER A 21 -12.26 -5.29 -17.38
C SER A 21 -11.54 -3.94 -17.23
N LEU A 22 -10.31 -3.83 -17.77
CA LEU A 22 -9.57 -2.57 -17.84
C LEU A 22 -10.05 -1.67 -18.99
N ASN A 23 -10.65 -2.22 -20.05
CA ASN A 23 -11.13 -1.46 -21.22
C ASN A 23 -12.36 -0.59 -20.94
N ASP A 24 -13.18 -0.91 -19.93
CA ASP A 24 -14.20 0.04 -19.43
C ASP A 24 -13.59 1.21 -18.61
N ARG A 25 -12.30 1.10 -18.26
CA ARG A 25 -11.51 2.12 -17.54
C ARG A 25 -10.39 2.73 -18.41
N ALA A 26 -10.35 2.44 -19.72
CA ALA A 26 -9.40 2.99 -20.67
C ALA A 26 -9.71 4.47 -20.95
N THR A 27 -9.36 5.29 -19.97
CA THR A 27 -9.33 6.74 -20.00
C THR A 27 -8.02 7.15 -20.67
N SER A 28 -8.08 8.09 -21.60
CA SER A 28 -6.93 8.63 -22.36
C SER A 28 -5.77 9.14 -21.51
N ASP A 29 -5.98 9.29 -20.20
CA ASP A 29 -5.11 10.02 -19.27
C ASP A 29 -4.14 9.10 -18.49
N VAL A 30 -4.26 7.77 -18.61
CA VAL A 30 -3.34 6.81 -17.98
C VAL A 30 -2.36 6.27 -19.02
N PRO A 31 -1.05 6.51 -18.89
CA PRO A 31 -0.07 5.89 -19.76
C PRO A 31 -0.13 4.35 -19.63
N PRO A 32 -0.28 3.59 -20.74
CA PRO A 32 -0.50 2.14 -20.67
C PRO A 32 0.58 1.37 -19.89
N TYR A 33 1.82 1.84 -19.91
CA TYR A 33 2.93 1.23 -19.17
C TYR A 33 2.73 1.30 -17.65
N VAL A 34 1.98 2.27 -17.12
CA VAL A 34 1.68 2.34 -15.68
C VAL A 34 0.89 1.12 -15.23
N LEU A 35 -0.03 0.63 -16.07
CA LEU A 35 -0.82 -0.58 -15.79
C LEU A 35 -0.04 -1.85 -16.14
N GLU A 36 0.68 -1.86 -17.27
CA GLU A 36 1.43 -3.02 -17.74
C GLU A 36 2.53 -3.48 -16.76
N TYR A 37 3.16 -2.52 -16.08
CA TYR A 37 4.26 -2.75 -15.14
C TYR A 37 3.83 -2.66 -13.67
N ALA A 38 2.53 -2.54 -13.37
CA ALA A 38 2.04 -2.41 -12.00
C ALA A 38 2.45 -3.61 -11.13
N PRO A 39 2.84 -3.41 -9.85
CA PRO A 39 3.23 -4.50 -8.97
C PRO A 39 2.13 -5.54 -8.74
N LEU A 40 2.56 -6.74 -8.39
CA LEU A 40 1.76 -7.79 -7.76
C LEU A 40 2.24 -7.96 -6.32
N VAL A 41 1.33 -8.19 -5.38
CA VAL A 41 1.68 -8.27 -3.96
C VAL A 41 1.47 -9.70 -3.45
N TRP A 42 2.54 -10.35 -3.00
CA TRP A 42 2.46 -11.55 -2.19
C TRP A 42 2.15 -11.16 -0.75
N LEU A 43 0.96 -11.51 -0.27
CA LEU A 43 0.60 -11.46 1.14
C LEU A 43 1.14 -12.71 1.82
N HIS A 44 1.64 -12.58 3.05
CA HIS A 44 2.19 -13.70 3.80
C HIS A 44 1.15 -14.83 3.97
N SER A 45 1.59 -16.09 3.94
CA SER A 45 0.71 -17.28 4.01
C SER A 45 -0.10 -17.41 5.31
N GLN A 46 0.36 -16.72 6.35
CA GLN A 46 -0.27 -16.61 7.67
C GLN A 46 -0.76 -15.19 7.97
N GLU A 47 -0.92 -14.34 6.96
CA GLU A 47 -1.48 -13.01 7.16
C GLU A 47 -2.90 -13.12 7.72
N THR A 48 -3.20 -12.31 8.72
CA THR A 48 -4.53 -12.15 9.31
C THR A 48 -5.17 -10.83 8.86
N TYR A 49 -4.36 -9.79 8.66
CA TYR A 49 -4.78 -8.45 8.29
C TYR A 49 -4.58 -8.26 6.78
N MET A 50 -5.63 -8.56 6.02
CA MET A 50 -5.61 -8.50 4.56
C MET A 50 -5.85 -7.06 4.07
N PRO A 51 -5.64 -6.76 2.78
CA PRO A 51 -5.97 -5.45 2.22
C PRO A 51 -7.44 -5.09 2.48
N SER A 52 -7.70 -3.81 2.77
CA SER A 52 -9.01 -3.33 3.22
C SER A 52 -9.62 -2.33 2.25
N ASP A 53 -10.94 -2.19 2.29
CA ASP A 53 -11.63 -1.14 1.55
C ASP A 53 -11.40 0.23 2.23
N ILE A 54 -11.01 1.23 1.44
CA ILE A 54 -10.67 2.57 1.95
C ILE A 54 -11.92 3.28 2.51
N GLN A 55 -13.10 3.11 1.90
CA GLN A 55 -14.34 3.72 2.40
C GLN A 55 -14.80 3.04 3.70
N GLN A 56 -14.62 1.72 3.81
CA GLN A 56 -14.92 0.97 5.03
C GLN A 56 -14.14 1.51 6.24
N GLN A 57 -12.88 1.92 6.08
CA GLN A 57 -12.15 2.60 7.15
C GLN A 57 -12.90 3.84 7.67
N VAL A 58 -13.42 4.68 6.76
CA VAL A 58 -14.16 5.89 7.12
C VAL A 58 -15.49 5.53 7.78
N ASP A 59 -16.19 4.50 7.27
CA ASP A 59 -17.47 4.04 7.82
C ASP A 59 -17.36 3.52 9.26
N HIS A 60 -16.20 2.96 9.62
CA HIS A 60 -15.92 2.41 10.95
C HIS A 60 -15.15 3.37 11.88
N THR A 61 -15.06 4.65 11.51
CA THR A 61 -14.35 5.66 12.31
C THR A 61 -15.18 6.90 12.55
N ARG A 62 -14.75 7.69 13.52
CA ARG A 62 -15.22 9.05 13.78
C ARG A 62 -14.02 9.98 13.92
N PRO A 63 -14.12 11.23 13.45
CA PRO A 63 -13.03 12.18 13.58
C PRO A 63 -12.91 12.67 15.04
N ASN A 64 -11.72 12.55 15.60
CA ASN A 64 -11.37 13.05 16.92
C ASN A 64 -10.24 14.07 16.85
N VAL A 65 -10.24 15.03 17.78
CA VAL A 65 -9.08 15.87 18.14
C VAL A 65 -8.88 15.74 19.64
N ASN A 66 -7.64 15.47 20.08
CA ASN A 66 -7.32 15.28 21.50
C ASN A 66 -8.31 14.32 22.20
N TRP A 67 -8.52 13.14 21.61
CA TRP A 67 -9.39 12.08 22.17
C TRP A 67 -10.87 12.45 22.31
N THR A 68 -11.30 13.57 21.72
CA THR A 68 -12.68 14.05 21.76
C THR A 68 -13.26 14.09 20.36
N THR A 69 -14.46 13.53 20.18
CA THR A 69 -15.18 13.56 18.91
C THR A 69 -15.46 14.99 18.47
N ILE A 70 -15.17 15.28 17.20
CA ILE A 70 -15.52 16.57 16.61
C ILE A 70 -17.03 16.63 16.37
N GLU A 71 -17.70 17.66 16.87
CA GLU A 71 -19.12 17.92 16.60
C GLU A 71 -19.31 18.71 15.29
N GLY A 72 -20.50 18.61 14.69
CA GLY A 72 -20.87 19.38 13.48
C GLY A 72 -20.22 18.90 12.18
N VAL A 73 -19.63 17.71 12.18
CA VAL A 73 -19.09 17.05 10.99
C VAL A 73 -20.21 16.70 10.02
N GLU A 74 -20.00 16.91 8.73
CA GLU A 74 -20.94 16.50 7.69
C GLU A 74 -21.21 15.00 7.76
N SER A 75 -22.48 14.60 7.68
CA SER A 75 -22.90 13.21 7.80
C SER A 75 -23.75 12.77 6.61
N PRO A 76 -23.46 11.64 5.96
CA PRO A 76 -22.35 10.72 6.30
C PRO A 76 -20.98 11.25 5.89
N LEU A 77 -19.98 11.07 6.75
CA LEU A 77 -18.57 11.26 6.40
C LEU A 77 -18.15 10.16 5.42
N ASN A 78 -17.53 10.52 4.31
CA ASN A 78 -17.13 9.60 3.25
C ASN A 78 -15.96 10.16 2.44
N LEU A 79 -15.47 9.41 1.45
CA LEU A 79 -14.31 9.82 0.67
C LEU A 79 -14.51 11.11 -0.16
N ASN A 80 -15.76 11.57 -0.39
CA ASN A 80 -16.05 12.81 -1.12
C ASN A 80 -16.02 14.08 -0.25
N ASN A 81 -16.03 13.96 1.08
CA ASN A 81 -16.07 15.11 1.99
C ASN A 81 -15.06 15.02 3.14
N LEU A 82 -14.12 14.07 3.10
CA LEU A 82 -13.14 13.86 4.17
C LEU A 82 -12.18 15.05 4.37
N ASP A 83 -11.91 15.83 3.32
CA ASP A 83 -11.09 17.04 3.38
C ASP A 83 -11.73 18.17 4.19
N THR A 84 -13.05 18.16 4.39
CA THR A 84 -13.75 19.16 5.21
C THR A 84 -13.20 19.21 6.64
N LEU A 85 -12.74 18.06 7.15
CA LEU A 85 -12.07 17.91 8.45
C LEU A 85 -10.79 18.76 8.57
N ASN A 86 -10.19 19.18 7.45
CA ASN A 86 -9.03 20.06 7.47
C ASN A 86 -9.32 21.39 8.17
N SER A 87 -10.54 21.92 8.05
CA SER A 87 -10.97 23.13 8.75
C SER A 87 -11.34 22.92 10.22
N MET A 88 -11.44 21.66 10.67
CA MET A 88 -11.94 21.28 12.00
C MET A 88 -10.83 20.80 12.95
N GLY A 89 -9.59 20.80 12.49
CA GLY A 89 -8.44 20.31 13.27
C GLY A 89 -7.19 20.02 12.42
N ASN A 90 -7.34 20.04 11.09
CA ASN A 90 -6.24 19.87 10.15
C ASN A 90 -5.45 18.58 10.41
N THR A 91 -4.13 18.67 10.63
CA THR A 91 -3.25 17.53 10.89
C THR A 91 -3.49 16.87 12.26
N SER A 92 -4.26 17.50 13.14
CA SER A 92 -4.60 16.97 14.48
C SER A 92 -5.87 16.13 14.51
N VAL A 93 -6.52 15.93 13.35
CA VAL A 93 -7.70 15.05 13.25
C VAL A 93 -7.27 13.61 13.05
N TYR A 94 -7.86 12.72 13.84
CA TYR A 94 -7.65 11.27 13.78
C TYR A 94 -8.96 10.59 13.42
N LEU A 95 -8.91 9.66 12.44
CA LEU A 95 -10.03 8.77 12.14
C LEU A 95 -10.08 7.65 13.18
N THR A 96 -10.61 7.98 14.36
CA THR A 96 -10.66 7.08 15.51
C THR A 96 -11.73 6.01 15.33
N SER A 97 -11.36 4.75 15.53
CA SER A 97 -12.24 3.59 15.50
C SER A 97 -13.43 3.76 16.44
N LEU A 98 -14.59 3.29 15.98
CA LEU A 98 -15.81 3.27 16.79
C LEU A 98 -15.70 2.25 17.94
N GLU A 99 -14.95 1.17 17.74
CA GLU A 99 -14.72 0.11 18.71
C GLU A 99 -13.45 0.31 19.55
N GLY A 100 -12.41 0.92 18.96
CA GLY A 100 -11.09 1.14 19.57
C GLY A 100 -10.06 0.04 19.26
N ILE A 101 -8.78 0.40 19.28
CA ILE A 101 -7.66 -0.48 18.90
C ILE A 101 -7.52 -1.75 19.76
N GLU A 102 -7.92 -1.71 21.03
CA GLU A 102 -7.87 -2.85 21.99
C GLU A 102 -9.23 -3.54 22.19
N ALA A 103 -10.17 -3.38 21.26
CA ALA A 103 -11.49 -3.99 21.38
C ALA A 103 -11.43 -5.53 21.44
N ASP A 104 -12.18 -6.12 22.38
CA ASP A 104 -12.35 -7.56 22.54
C ASP A 104 -13.85 -7.92 22.55
N PRO A 105 -14.37 -8.66 21.55
CA PRO A 105 -13.64 -9.27 20.44
C PRO A 105 -13.09 -8.25 19.43
N GLU A 106 -11.97 -8.59 18.79
CA GLU A 106 -11.35 -7.80 17.70
C GLU A 106 -12.38 -7.52 16.58
N PRO A 107 -12.55 -6.26 16.14
CA PRO A 107 -13.48 -5.92 15.07
C PRO A 107 -13.16 -6.64 13.77
N ALA A 108 -14.15 -7.27 13.16
CA ALA A 108 -13.94 -8.07 11.94
C ALA A 108 -13.34 -7.26 10.77
N TRP A 109 -13.61 -5.95 10.72
CA TRP A 109 -13.13 -5.06 9.67
C TRP A 109 -11.62 -4.80 9.73
N PHE A 110 -10.96 -5.01 10.89
CA PHE A 110 -9.50 -4.95 10.99
C PHE A 110 -8.82 -5.99 10.10
N ARG A 111 -9.47 -7.15 9.87
CA ARG A 111 -8.92 -8.27 9.10
C ARG A 111 -8.95 -8.05 7.59
N GLY A 112 -9.60 -6.99 7.12
CA GLY A 112 -9.72 -6.67 5.71
C GLY A 112 -10.41 -7.75 4.89
N ILE A 113 -10.09 -7.79 3.60
CA ILE A 113 -10.74 -8.66 2.62
C ILE A 113 -9.68 -9.54 1.97
N ARG A 114 -9.75 -10.85 2.21
CA ARG A 114 -8.83 -11.81 1.60
C ARG A 114 -9.01 -11.86 0.08
N PRO A 115 -7.94 -11.68 -0.72
CA PRO A 115 -8.02 -11.82 -2.17
C PRO A 115 -8.52 -13.21 -2.60
N ASP A 116 -9.33 -13.24 -3.66
CA ASP A 116 -9.82 -14.47 -4.28
C ASP A 116 -8.75 -15.14 -5.17
N SER A 117 -9.12 -16.21 -5.88
CA SER A 117 -8.20 -16.93 -6.78
C SER A 117 -7.65 -16.10 -7.95
N GLN A 118 -8.29 -14.98 -8.28
CA GLN A 118 -7.84 -14.03 -9.31
C GLN A 118 -7.03 -12.88 -8.69
N GLY A 119 -6.91 -12.84 -7.36
CA GLY A 119 -6.25 -11.76 -6.64
C GLY A 119 -7.13 -10.53 -6.47
N ARG A 120 -8.47 -10.66 -6.49
CA ARG A 120 -9.42 -9.56 -6.27
C ARG A 120 -9.92 -9.55 -4.83
N ILE A 121 -10.09 -8.37 -4.23
CA ILE A 121 -10.67 -8.19 -2.89
C ILE A 121 -12.18 -7.92 -2.94
N GLY A 122 -12.93 -8.83 -3.60
CA GLY A 122 -14.37 -8.69 -3.77
C GLY A 122 -14.77 -7.34 -4.39
N ASN A 123 -15.70 -6.64 -3.74
CA ASN A 123 -16.17 -5.31 -4.14
C ASN A 123 -15.43 -4.15 -3.46
N GLY A 124 -14.42 -4.43 -2.62
CA GLY A 124 -13.65 -3.39 -1.97
C GLY A 124 -12.70 -2.67 -2.93
N THR A 125 -12.21 -1.50 -2.53
CA THR A 125 -11.15 -0.74 -3.19
C THR A 125 -10.08 -0.41 -2.17
N GLY A 126 -8.98 -1.19 -2.21
CA GLY A 126 -7.88 -1.14 -1.24
C GLY A 126 -6.56 -0.73 -1.85
N SER A 127 -6.57 -0.22 -3.08
CA SER A 127 -5.35 0.25 -3.75
C SER A 127 -5.58 1.52 -4.53
N VAL A 128 -4.50 2.27 -4.71
CA VAL A 128 -4.52 3.55 -5.41
C VAL A 128 -3.29 3.70 -6.28
N ILE A 129 -3.49 4.15 -7.51
CA ILE A 129 -2.41 4.59 -8.40
C ILE A 129 -2.41 6.11 -8.43
N ILE A 130 -1.26 6.71 -8.14
CA ILE A 130 -1.04 8.16 -8.28
C ILE A 130 0.09 8.38 -9.28
N ILE A 131 -0.22 9.06 -10.38
CA ILE A 131 0.70 9.31 -11.51
C ILE A 131 1.21 10.75 -11.39
N ALA A 132 2.52 10.90 -11.20
CA ALA A 132 3.20 12.19 -11.12
C ALA A 132 4.11 12.38 -12.34
N ASP A 133 3.73 13.28 -13.24
CA ASP A 133 4.59 13.69 -14.38
C ASP A 133 5.74 14.56 -13.87
N ARG A 134 6.98 14.17 -14.18
CA ARG A 134 8.18 14.90 -13.81
C ARG A 134 8.67 15.82 -14.93
N GLY A 135 8.10 15.71 -16.13
CA GLY A 135 8.56 16.35 -17.35
C GLY A 135 9.69 15.56 -18.02
N ASN A 136 10.04 15.96 -19.24
CA ASN A 136 11.13 15.37 -20.04
C ASN A 136 11.01 13.84 -20.22
N GLY A 137 9.77 13.34 -20.31
CA GLY A 137 9.48 11.92 -20.47
C GLY A 137 9.63 11.08 -19.19
N THR A 138 9.91 11.70 -18.04
CA THR A 138 10.00 11.00 -16.76
C THR A 138 8.65 11.03 -16.04
N VAL A 139 8.17 9.88 -15.59
CA VAL A 139 6.93 9.73 -14.81
C VAL A 139 7.21 8.85 -13.61
N ASP A 140 6.77 9.27 -12.43
CA ASP A 140 6.72 8.40 -11.26
C ASP A 140 5.28 7.94 -11.05
N ALA A 141 5.06 6.63 -11.04
CA ALA A 141 3.79 6.03 -10.66
C ALA A 141 3.91 5.42 -9.27
N PHE A 142 3.08 5.88 -8.34
CA PHE A 142 2.97 5.34 -7.00
C PHE A 142 1.80 4.35 -6.94
N TYR A 143 2.04 3.19 -6.35
CA TYR A 143 1.05 2.12 -6.16
C TYR A 143 0.88 1.91 -4.67
N PHE A 144 -0.18 2.49 -4.10
CA PHE A 144 -0.50 2.43 -2.68
C PHE A 144 -1.39 1.25 -2.37
N TYR A 145 -1.19 0.69 -1.18
CA TYR A 145 -1.91 -0.44 -0.61
C TYR A 145 -2.45 -0.04 0.75
N PHE A 146 -3.73 -0.33 0.99
CA PHE A 146 -4.40 0.02 2.22
C PHE A 146 -4.75 -1.20 3.05
N TYR A 147 -4.48 -1.13 4.36
CA TYR A 147 -4.86 -2.13 5.35
C TYR A 147 -5.57 -1.42 6.50
N ALA A 148 -6.63 -2.02 7.03
CA ALA A 148 -7.42 -1.43 8.12
C ALA A 148 -6.71 -1.48 9.47
N PHE A 149 -5.74 -2.38 9.62
CA PHE A 149 -5.00 -2.56 10.86
C PHE A 149 -3.59 -3.05 10.52
N ASN A 150 -2.60 -2.46 11.17
CA ASN A 150 -1.22 -2.89 11.15
C ASN A 150 -0.90 -3.55 12.48
N LYS A 151 -0.45 -4.81 12.42
CA LYS A 151 0.07 -5.51 13.59
C LYS A 151 1.58 -5.39 13.62
N GLY A 152 2.06 -4.64 14.60
CA GLY A 152 3.45 -4.27 14.79
C GLY A 152 4.41 -5.43 15.01
N GLY A 153 5.69 -5.08 15.06
CA GLY A 153 6.79 -6.02 15.24
C GLY A 153 6.89 -6.52 16.67
N ARG A 154 7.67 -7.60 16.86
CA ARG A 154 8.03 -8.09 18.21
C ARG A 154 9.52 -8.02 18.46
N VAL A 155 9.90 -7.45 19.61
CA VAL A 155 11.27 -7.41 20.12
C VAL A 155 11.29 -8.03 21.51
N LEU A 156 12.10 -9.08 21.70
CA LEU A 156 12.18 -9.81 22.97
C LEU A 156 10.83 -10.31 23.51
N GLY A 157 9.88 -10.62 22.61
CA GLY A 157 8.53 -11.08 22.95
C GLY A 157 7.52 -9.97 23.26
N LEU A 158 7.94 -8.71 23.28
CA LEU A 158 7.08 -7.53 23.43
C LEU A 158 6.66 -7.01 22.05
N GLU A 159 5.41 -6.58 21.92
CA GLU A 159 4.78 -6.11 20.67
C GLU A 159 4.81 -4.58 20.61
N PHE A 160 5.14 -4.01 19.45
CA PHE A 160 5.33 -2.58 19.23
C PHE A 160 4.84 -2.12 17.87
N GLY A 161 4.15 -0.98 17.82
CA GLY A 161 3.76 -0.32 16.58
C GLY A 161 2.43 -0.81 15.98
N ASP A 162 1.53 -1.34 16.80
CA ASP A 162 0.15 -1.59 16.38
C ASP A 162 -0.55 -0.26 16.08
N HIS A 163 -1.23 -0.18 14.94
CA HIS A 163 -2.05 0.99 14.63
C HIS A 163 -3.21 0.65 13.72
N ILE A 164 -4.32 1.38 13.90
CA ILE A 164 -5.45 1.34 12.99
C ILE A 164 -5.08 2.12 11.72
N GLY A 165 -5.45 1.55 10.58
CA GLY A 165 -5.18 2.04 9.23
C GLY A 165 -3.70 2.01 8.87
N ASP A 166 -3.39 1.66 7.63
CA ASP A 166 -2.01 1.58 7.17
C ASP A 166 -1.88 1.82 5.66
N TRP A 167 -0.82 2.52 5.28
CA TRP A 167 -0.51 2.91 3.90
C TRP A 167 0.91 2.52 3.53
N GLU A 168 1.02 1.43 2.79
CA GLU A 168 2.24 0.94 2.16
C GLU A 168 2.23 1.24 0.67
N HIS A 169 3.40 1.26 0.02
CA HIS A 169 3.47 1.53 -1.41
C HIS A 169 4.76 1.05 -2.10
N ASN A 170 4.60 0.82 -3.39
CA ASN A 170 5.69 0.90 -4.35
C ASN A 170 5.66 2.23 -5.11
N MET A 171 6.80 2.61 -5.67
CA MET A 171 6.86 3.64 -6.71
C MET A 171 7.76 3.15 -7.83
N ILE A 172 7.29 3.22 -9.07
CA ILE A 172 8.10 2.93 -10.25
C ILE A 172 8.38 4.24 -10.97
N ARG A 173 9.66 4.50 -11.23
CA ARG A 173 10.12 5.58 -12.09
C ARG A 173 10.22 5.07 -13.52
N PHE A 174 9.54 5.73 -14.44
CA PHE A 174 9.60 5.49 -15.87
C PHE A 174 10.36 6.62 -16.56
N VAL A 175 11.18 6.28 -17.55
CA VAL A 175 11.85 7.23 -18.44
C VAL A 175 11.47 6.86 -19.87
N ASN A 176 10.80 7.79 -20.56
CA ASN A 176 10.23 7.59 -21.89
C ASN A 176 9.38 6.31 -21.99
N GLY A 177 8.56 6.06 -20.96
CA GLY A 177 7.68 4.90 -20.86
C GLY A 177 8.35 3.56 -20.52
N THR A 178 9.66 3.54 -20.28
CA THR A 178 10.40 2.34 -19.83
C THR A 178 10.67 2.43 -18.33
N PRO A 179 10.38 1.39 -17.52
CA PRO A 179 10.66 1.43 -16.09
C PRO A 179 12.17 1.37 -15.83
N ASP A 180 12.67 2.33 -15.07
CA ASP A 180 14.09 2.50 -14.74
C ASP A 180 14.42 1.94 -13.35
N ALA A 181 13.60 2.29 -12.35
CA ALA A 181 13.80 1.91 -10.96
C ALA A 181 12.48 1.74 -10.21
N ILE A 182 12.52 1.01 -9.10
CA ILE A 182 11.39 0.77 -8.22
C ILE A 182 11.79 0.97 -6.75
N TRP A 183 10.92 1.63 -5.99
CA TRP A 183 10.96 1.80 -4.54
C TRP A 183 10.00 0.82 -3.86
N TYR A 184 10.42 0.27 -2.72
CA TYR A 184 9.61 -0.53 -1.82
C TYR A 184 9.60 0.15 -0.45
N SER A 185 8.44 0.60 0.03
CA SER A 185 8.32 1.18 1.39
C SER A 185 8.48 0.12 2.47
N GLN A 186 9.19 0.48 3.53
CA GLN A 186 9.41 -0.35 4.70
C GLN A 186 9.35 0.58 5.92
N HIS A 187 8.23 0.53 6.65
CA HIS A 187 8.01 1.39 7.82
C HIS A 187 8.18 2.88 7.45
N ALA A 188 9.00 3.63 8.18
CA ALA A 188 9.31 5.03 7.88
C ALA A 188 10.34 5.24 6.74
N SER A 189 10.85 4.18 6.10
CA SER A 189 11.90 4.22 5.08
C SER A 189 11.61 3.21 3.95
N GLY A 190 12.65 2.58 3.40
CA GLY A 190 12.51 1.58 2.33
C GLY A 190 13.81 1.34 1.57
N GLN A 191 13.70 0.63 0.45
CA GLN A 191 14.81 0.31 -0.44
C GLN A 191 14.45 0.57 -1.91
N ALA A 192 15.40 1.10 -2.67
CA ALA A 192 15.29 1.25 -4.12
C ALA A 192 16.12 0.21 -4.86
N PHE A 193 15.59 -0.26 -5.99
CA PHE A 193 16.26 -1.20 -6.88
C PHE A 193 16.16 -0.70 -8.32
N THR A 194 17.15 -1.03 -9.15
CA THR A 194 16.95 -0.91 -10.60
C THR A 194 15.80 -1.84 -10.98
N TYR A 195 14.99 -1.42 -11.95
CA TYR A 195 13.83 -2.22 -12.31
C TYR A 195 14.23 -3.62 -12.78
N ALA A 196 15.36 -3.74 -13.47
CA ALA A 196 15.91 -5.02 -13.92
C ALA A 196 16.24 -5.99 -12.76
N ALA A 197 16.61 -5.49 -11.58
CA ALA A 197 17.10 -6.30 -10.47
C ALA A 197 16.03 -7.18 -9.80
N VAL A 198 14.76 -6.76 -9.82
CA VAL A 198 13.68 -7.37 -9.04
C VAL A 198 13.02 -8.55 -9.75
N GLU A 199 12.42 -9.46 -8.97
CA GLU A 199 11.61 -10.55 -9.52
C GLU A 199 10.32 -10.04 -10.15
N LYS A 200 9.86 -10.70 -11.21
CA LYS A 200 8.66 -10.30 -11.95
C LYS A 200 7.84 -11.52 -12.39
N LYS A 201 6.52 -11.32 -12.50
CA LYS A 201 5.64 -12.11 -13.37
C LYS A 201 5.49 -11.36 -14.67
N ASP A 202 6.05 -11.90 -15.75
CA ASP A 202 6.14 -11.19 -17.03
C ASP A 202 6.84 -9.83 -16.84
N LYS A 203 6.09 -8.72 -16.99
CA LYS A 203 6.58 -7.35 -16.79
C LYS A 203 6.37 -6.81 -15.38
N ARG A 204 5.51 -7.44 -14.58
CA ARG A 204 5.01 -6.92 -13.30
C ARG A 204 5.88 -7.37 -12.13
N PRO A 205 6.44 -6.45 -11.33
CA PRO A 205 7.33 -6.81 -10.24
C PRO A 205 6.55 -7.39 -9.06
N TYR A 206 7.15 -8.33 -8.35
CA TYR A 206 6.60 -8.77 -7.07
C TYR A 206 7.01 -7.82 -5.95
N ALA A 207 6.07 -7.52 -5.07
CA ALA A 207 6.30 -7.03 -3.72
C ALA A 207 5.86 -8.10 -2.73
N TYR A 208 6.65 -8.33 -1.70
CA TYR A 208 6.32 -9.25 -0.62
C TYR A 208 5.96 -8.42 0.61
N SER A 209 4.68 -8.47 0.98
CA SER A 209 4.15 -7.80 2.17
C SER A 209 4.55 -8.60 3.40
N ALA A 210 5.19 -7.93 4.37
CA ALA A 210 5.51 -8.54 5.65
C ALA A 210 4.24 -8.87 6.43
N ARG A 211 4.31 -9.96 7.20
CA ARG A 211 3.18 -10.41 8.02
C ARG A 211 2.88 -9.40 9.13
N GLY A 212 1.69 -8.83 9.12
CA GLY A 212 1.20 -7.89 10.13
C GLY A 212 1.67 -6.46 9.94
N THR A 213 2.97 -6.24 9.69
CA THR A 213 3.58 -4.90 9.54
C THR A 213 3.41 -4.31 8.14
N HIS A 214 3.01 -5.13 7.16
CA HIS A 214 2.80 -4.83 5.75
C HIS A 214 3.96 -4.21 4.96
N ALA A 215 5.09 -3.90 5.60
CA ALA A 215 6.31 -3.42 4.96
C ALA A 215 6.62 -4.24 3.69
N ASN A 216 6.91 -3.55 2.60
CA ASN A 216 7.08 -4.15 1.29
C ASN A 216 8.55 -4.48 1.02
N TYR A 217 8.79 -5.71 0.60
CA TYR A 217 10.14 -6.20 0.29
C TYR A 217 10.24 -6.71 -1.15
N ALA A 218 11.44 -6.63 -1.72
CA ALA A 218 11.74 -7.12 -3.07
C ALA A 218 12.02 -8.63 -3.13
N ILE A 219 12.12 -9.29 -1.97
CA ILE A 219 12.38 -10.72 -1.80
C ILE A 219 11.52 -11.29 -0.67
N ALA A 220 11.30 -12.61 -0.71
CA ALA A 220 10.76 -13.36 0.40
C ALA A 220 11.83 -13.59 1.49
N GLY A 221 11.41 -13.97 2.70
CA GLY A 221 12.27 -14.44 3.78
C GLY A 221 12.19 -13.57 5.03
N LYS A 222 13.36 -13.35 5.63
CA LYS A 222 13.55 -12.64 6.90
C LYS A 222 14.17 -11.29 6.64
N HIS A 223 13.64 -10.26 7.28
CA HIS A 223 14.09 -8.89 7.08
C HIS A 223 14.26 -8.17 8.42
N ASP A 224 15.48 -8.19 8.95
CA ASP A 224 15.86 -7.29 10.02
C ASP A 224 15.88 -5.86 9.49
N HIS A 225 15.24 -4.98 10.26
CA HIS A 225 15.15 -3.55 9.97
C HIS A 225 15.51 -2.72 11.20
N THR A 226 16.36 -3.26 12.09
CA THR A 226 16.91 -2.53 13.24
C THR A 226 17.64 -1.25 12.79
N ILE A 227 18.25 -1.28 11.60
CA ILE A 227 18.82 -0.11 10.94
C ILE A 227 17.88 0.30 9.78
N PRO A 228 17.20 1.46 9.86
CA PRO A 228 16.28 1.90 8.82
C PRO A 228 16.94 1.95 7.42
N GLY A 229 16.27 1.35 6.43
CA GLY A 229 16.75 1.29 5.04
C GLY A 229 17.82 0.22 4.76
N PHE A 230 18.24 -0.54 5.78
CA PHE A 230 19.23 -1.61 5.62
C PHE A 230 18.65 -2.95 6.06
N ASN A 231 18.18 -3.71 5.06
CA ASN A 231 17.58 -5.02 5.26
C ASN A 231 18.66 -6.08 5.49
N LEU A 232 18.60 -6.81 6.61
CA LEU A 232 19.53 -7.89 6.97
C LEU A 232 18.77 -9.22 7.19
N PRO A 233 19.39 -10.39 6.96
CA PRO A 233 18.69 -11.69 7.07
C PRO A 233 18.45 -12.13 8.52
N ALA A 234 19.08 -11.47 9.48
CA ALA A 234 18.96 -11.74 10.91
C ALA A 234 19.26 -10.47 11.73
N GLY A 235 18.57 -10.33 12.86
CA GLY A 235 18.77 -9.24 13.81
C GLY A 235 17.70 -9.26 14.91
N PHE A 236 17.35 -8.09 15.44
CA PHE A 236 16.53 -7.94 16.64
C PHE A 236 15.09 -7.57 16.36
N LEU A 237 14.85 -6.89 15.24
CA LEU A 237 13.54 -6.40 14.83
C LEU A 237 13.26 -6.91 13.43
N MET A 238 12.43 -7.95 13.35
CA MET A 238 12.32 -8.82 12.18
C MET A 238 10.94 -8.75 11.53
N ASP A 239 10.93 -8.54 10.23
CA ASP A 239 9.80 -8.82 9.36
C ASP A 239 9.95 -10.17 8.66
N TYR A 240 8.80 -10.74 8.28
CA TYR A 240 8.70 -12.05 7.65
C TYR A 240 7.80 -11.99 6.43
N THR A 241 8.32 -12.44 5.29
CA THR A 241 7.62 -12.43 4.02
C THR A 241 7.71 -13.82 3.36
N ASN A 242 6.68 -14.21 2.62
CA ASN A 242 6.70 -15.43 1.80
C ASN A 242 5.64 -15.34 0.68
N ARG A 243 5.55 -16.40 -0.14
CA ARG A 243 4.52 -16.54 -1.18
C ARG A 243 3.25 -17.17 -0.61
N GLY A 244 2.42 -16.36 0.03
CA GLY A 244 1.10 -16.78 0.50
C GLY A 244 0.01 -16.54 -0.54
N VAL A 245 -0.83 -15.53 -0.30
CA VAL A 245 -1.93 -15.16 -1.20
C VAL A 245 -1.43 -14.11 -2.18
N LEU A 246 -1.60 -14.35 -3.48
CA LEU A 246 -1.27 -13.35 -4.50
C LEU A 246 -2.44 -12.37 -4.66
N TRP A 247 -2.18 -11.10 -4.39
CA TRP A 247 -3.10 -9.99 -4.62
C TRP A 247 -2.72 -9.26 -5.91
N ASP A 248 -3.73 -8.91 -6.71
CA ASP A 248 -3.60 -8.03 -7.87
C ASP A 248 -4.30 -6.70 -7.58
N PRO A 249 -3.55 -5.67 -7.12
CA PRO A 249 -4.11 -4.36 -6.80
C PRO A 249 -4.92 -3.73 -7.95
N LEU A 250 -4.54 -3.98 -9.21
CA LEU A 250 -5.22 -3.39 -10.38
C LEU A 250 -6.70 -3.77 -10.49
N LEU A 251 -7.12 -4.88 -9.87
CA LEU A 251 -8.50 -5.33 -9.92
C LEU A 251 -9.44 -4.50 -9.01
N ASN A 252 -8.87 -3.72 -8.09
CA ASN A 252 -9.59 -2.94 -7.08
C ASN A 252 -8.86 -1.60 -6.80
N VAL A 253 -8.70 -0.79 -7.86
CA VAL A 253 -7.86 0.42 -7.83
C VAL A 253 -8.61 1.70 -8.16
N TYR A 254 -8.35 2.76 -7.41
CA TYR A 254 -8.60 4.14 -7.84
C TYR A 254 -7.38 4.70 -8.56
N THR A 255 -7.56 5.51 -9.60
CA THR A 255 -6.44 6.08 -10.36
C THR A 255 -6.52 7.60 -10.42
N TYR A 256 -5.41 8.26 -10.09
CA TYR A 256 -5.30 9.71 -10.03
C TYR A 256 -4.03 10.20 -10.73
N THR A 257 -4.08 11.44 -11.17
CA THR A 257 -2.90 12.24 -11.54
C THR A 257 -2.61 13.24 -10.43
N TYR A 258 -1.33 13.56 -10.25
CA TYR A 258 -0.85 14.53 -9.26
C TYR A 258 -0.05 15.63 -9.95
N ASP A 259 -0.46 16.88 -9.71
CA ASP A 259 0.24 18.06 -10.18
C ASP A 259 1.13 18.63 -9.06
N LYS A 260 2.45 18.52 -9.22
CA LYS A 260 3.44 19.01 -8.26
C LYS A 260 3.43 20.53 -8.07
N ALA A 261 2.95 21.30 -9.05
CA ALA A 261 2.96 22.77 -8.98
C ALA A 261 1.83 23.28 -8.07
N THR A 262 0.68 22.62 -8.12
CA THR A 262 -0.49 22.95 -7.30
C THR A 262 -0.65 22.06 -6.07
N ALA A 263 0.14 20.98 -5.99
CA ALA A 263 -0.03 19.87 -5.05
C ALA A 263 -1.44 19.25 -5.11
N GLY A 264 -2.10 19.33 -6.27
CA GLY A 264 -3.47 18.90 -6.47
C GLY A 264 -3.60 17.51 -7.09
N PHE A 265 -4.71 16.84 -6.77
CA PHE A 265 -5.09 15.55 -7.33
C PHE A 265 -6.22 15.71 -8.35
N LYS A 266 -6.18 14.89 -9.42
CA LYS A 266 -7.29 14.75 -10.35
C LYS A 266 -7.58 13.28 -10.59
N ALA A 267 -8.83 12.88 -10.34
CA ALA A 267 -9.31 11.55 -10.66
C ALA A 267 -9.31 11.33 -12.17
N VAL A 268 -8.83 10.15 -12.57
CA VAL A 268 -8.86 9.70 -13.95
C VAL A 268 -10.29 9.33 -14.37
N ASN A 269 -11.01 8.62 -13.51
CA ASN A 269 -12.45 8.45 -13.63
C ASN A 269 -13.14 9.56 -12.84
N SER A 270 -13.94 10.40 -13.52
CA SER A 270 -14.58 11.57 -12.90
C SER A 270 -15.59 11.25 -11.78
N LYS A 271 -15.93 9.96 -11.58
CA LYS A 271 -16.78 9.50 -10.49
C LYS A 271 -16.00 9.13 -9.22
N ASP A 272 -14.69 8.95 -9.32
CA ASP A 272 -13.87 8.54 -8.19
C ASP A 272 -13.66 9.75 -7.24
N PRO A 273 -13.77 9.55 -5.91
CA PRO A 273 -13.68 10.62 -4.93
C PRO A 273 -12.26 11.19 -4.85
N VAL A 274 -12.09 12.51 -4.88
CA VAL A 274 -10.77 13.15 -4.79
C VAL A 274 -10.48 13.68 -3.37
N ALA A 275 -11.51 14.20 -2.69
CA ALA A 275 -11.39 14.90 -1.40
C ALA A 275 -10.56 14.13 -0.34
N TRP A 276 -10.71 12.81 -0.24
CA TRP A 276 -9.95 12.02 0.73
C TRP A 276 -8.43 12.09 0.57
N LEU A 277 -7.90 12.31 -0.65
CA LEU A 277 -6.47 12.52 -0.87
C LEU A 277 -6.00 13.85 -0.26
N ASP A 278 -6.91 14.82 -0.14
CA ASP A 278 -6.67 16.13 0.45
C ASP A 278 -6.89 16.16 1.97
N PHE A 279 -7.30 15.06 2.60
CA PHE A 279 -7.36 14.98 4.06
C PHE A 279 -5.96 15.04 4.71
N ASN A 280 -5.74 15.98 5.63
CA ASN A 280 -4.44 16.23 6.28
C ASN A 280 -4.20 15.39 7.55
N GLY A 281 -5.24 14.79 8.11
CA GLY A 281 -5.17 14.07 9.38
C GLY A 281 -4.59 12.66 9.27
N LYS A 282 -4.89 11.87 10.30
CA LYS A 282 -4.40 10.49 10.50
C LYS A 282 -5.49 9.47 10.16
N TRP A 283 -5.10 8.44 9.43
CA TRP A 283 -5.93 7.29 9.05
C TRP A 283 -5.92 6.25 10.18
N GLY A 284 -6.48 6.59 11.35
CA GLY A 284 -6.55 5.70 12.50
C GLY A 284 -6.63 6.44 13.83
N ASP A 285 -6.58 5.67 14.92
CA ASP A 285 -6.55 6.16 16.30
C ASP A 285 -5.32 7.04 16.54
N ASP A 286 -5.41 7.93 17.53
CA ASP A 286 -4.22 8.53 18.14
C ASP A 286 -3.56 7.50 19.09
N GLN A 287 -2.32 7.76 19.51
CA GLN A 287 -1.64 6.85 20.46
C GLN A 287 -2.31 6.92 21.85
N PRO A 288 -2.83 5.81 22.41
CA PRO A 288 -3.55 5.81 23.67
C PRO A 288 -2.88 6.63 24.79
N PRO A 289 -3.64 7.42 25.59
CA PRO A 289 -3.05 8.19 26.67
C PRO A 289 -2.38 7.28 27.69
N ASN A 290 -1.13 7.58 28.05
CA ASN A 290 -0.30 6.80 28.96
C ASN A 290 0.07 5.39 28.46
N GLU A 291 0.01 5.17 27.14
CA GLU A 291 0.54 3.95 26.54
C GLU A 291 2.00 3.75 26.97
N PRO A 292 2.33 2.64 27.66
CA PRO A 292 3.69 2.41 28.12
C PRO A 292 4.66 2.35 26.94
N SER A 293 5.79 3.03 27.08
CA SER A 293 6.88 2.95 26.11
C SER A 293 8.06 2.17 26.70
N ILE A 294 8.60 1.24 25.92
CA ILE A 294 9.80 0.48 26.23
C ILE A 294 10.78 0.73 25.09
N PHE A 295 11.98 1.24 25.43
CA PHE A 295 12.99 1.69 24.45
C PHE A 295 12.54 2.83 23.52
N GLY A 296 11.54 3.62 23.91
CA GLY A 296 11.01 4.71 23.08
C GLY A 296 9.88 4.30 22.15
N GLU A 297 9.55 3.00 22.10
CA GLU A 297 8.46 2.46 21.29
C GLU A 297 7.28 2.04 22.16
N ALA A 298 6.07 2.23 21.67
CA ALA A 298 4.83 1.86 22.35
C ALA A 298 4.17 0.66 21.65
N LYS A 299 3.33 -0.09 22.36
CA LYS A 299 2.54 -1.17 21.73
C LYS A 299 1.62 -0.56 20.69
N ASN A 300 0.72 0.32 21.11
CA ASN A 300 -0.17 1.04 20.21
C ASN A 300 0.41 2.42 19.85
N VAL A 301 0.35 2.78 18.57
CA VAL A 301 0.79 4.08 18.07
C VAL A 301 -0.29 4.72 17.20
N ALA A 302 -0.10 6.01 16.90
CA ALA A 302 -0.99 6.74 16.02
C ALA A 302 -1.01 6.17 14.60
N GLY A 303 -2.20 6.12 13.98
CA GLY A 303 -2.34 5.80 12.56
C GLY A 303 -1.55 6.76 11.66
N PRO A 304 -1.19 6.36 10.42
CA PRO A 304 -0.37 7.16 9.54
C PRO A 304 -1.17 8.29 8.86
N ASN A 305 -0.48 9.25 8.26
CA ASN A 305 -1.11 10.14 7.30
C ASN A 305 -1.32 9.42 5.94
N GLY A 306 -2.19 10.00 5.09
CA GLY A 306 -2.52 9.44 3.78
C GLY A 306 -1.42 9.61 2.70
N PRO A 307 -1.70 9.14 1.46
CA PRO A 307 -0.75 9.06 0.36
C PRO A 307 0.00 10.36 0.03
N LYS A 308 -0.63 11.54 0.17
CA LYS A 308 -0.01 12.82 -0.17
C LYS A 308 1.26 13.13 0.63
N PHE A 309 1.41 12.53 1.81
CA PHE A 309 2.56 12.73 2.69
C PHE A 309 3.74 11.81 2.38
N LYS A 310 3.64 10.97 1.35
CA LYS A 310 4.66 9.96 1.00
C LYS A 310 5.67 10.46 -0.05
N GLY A 311 5.83 11.78 -0.15
CA GLY A 311 6.81 12.44 -1.01
C GLY A 311 6.48 12.31 -2.49
N LEU A 312 5.25 12.64 -2.89
CA LEU A 312 4.80 12.52 -4.28
C LEU A 312 5.56 13.45 -5.24
N ASP A 313 6.23 14.48 -4.75
CA ASP A 313 7.04 15.46 -5.47
C ASP A 313 8.56 15.19 -5.43
N ARG A 314 8.99 14.07 -4.81
CA ARG A 314 10.41 13.77 -4.59
C ARG A 314 11.26 13.74 -5.87
N GLU A 315 12.47 14.30 -5.79
CA GLU A 315 13.43 14.37 -6.90
C GLU A 315 13.98 12.99 -7.30
N LEU A 316 14.30 12.17 -6.30
CA LEU A 316 14.97 10.87 -6.48
C LEU A 316 13.97 9.73 -6.31
N VAL A 317 14.38 8.51 -6.66
CA VAL A 317 13.56 7.31 -6.43
C VAL A 317 13.31 7.10 -4.93
N CYS A 318 14.30 7.41 -4.10
CA CYS A 318 14.18 7.40 -2.64
C CYS A 318 13.61 8.73 -2.14
N PRO A 319 12.80 8.73 -1.06
CA PRO A 319 12.28 9.96 -0.45
C PRO A 319 13.33 10.75 0.34
N SER A 320 14.45 10.12 0.71
CA SER A 320 15.54 10.70 1.50
C SER A 320 16.90 10.58 0.81
N LYS A 321 17.87 11.37 1.27
CA LYS A 321 19.28 11.33 0.81
C LYS A 321 20.15 10.74 1.94
N PRO A 322 21.20 9.94 1.62
CA PRO A 322 21.59 9.48 0.29
C PRO A 322 20.59 8.47 -0.30
N CYS A 323 20.40 8.50 -1.62
CA CYS A 323 19.56 7.54 -2.33
C CYS A 323 20.42 6.47 -3.00
N PHE A 324 20.26 5.24 -2.57
CA PHE A 324 20.95 4.08 -3.12
C PHE A 324 19.97 3.22 -3.92
N VAL A 325 20.22 3.10 -5.22
CA VAL A 325 19.45 2.23 -6.13
C VAL A 325 20.25 0.96 -6.38
N LEU A 326 19.81 -0.15 -5.80
CA LEU A 326 20.55 -1.41 -5.83
C LEU A 326 20.36 -2.13 -7.18
N PRO A 327 21.44 -2.55 -7.87
CA PRO A 327 21.33 -3.25 -9.16
C PRO A 327 21.12 -4.76 -9.02
N PHE A 328 20.99 -5.28 -7.80
CA PHE A 328 20.73 -6.68 -7.50
C PHE A 328 19.91 -6.80 -6.21
N ARG A 329 19.21 -7.93 -6.06
CA ARG A 329 18.61 -8.34 -4.79
C ARG A 329 19.70 -8.99 -3.93
N ILE A 330 19.82 -8.59 -2.68
CA ILE A 330 20.70 -9.24 -1.70
C ILE A 330 19.92 -10.25 -0.86
N PHE A 331 20.63 -11.29 -0.40
CA PHE A 331 20.14 -12.48 0.33
C PHE A 331 19.37 -13.48 -0.54
N SER A 332 20.01 -14.63 -0.78
CA SER A 332 19.43 -15.76 -1.50
C SER A 332 18.37 -16.46 -0.65
N GLU A 333 17.36 -17.04 -1.32
CA GLU A 333 16.56 -18.11 -0.72
C GLU A 333 17.51 -19.21 -0.22
N ASP A 334 17.52 -19.48 1.08
CA ASP A 334 17.77 -20.85 1.50
C ASP A 334 16.56 -21.64 1.00
N ALA A 335 16.75 -22.26 -0.16
CA ALA A 335 15.79 -23.15 -0.78
C ALA A 335 15.65 -24.45 0.01
N THR A 336 15.40 -24.41 1.33
CA THR A 336 15.06 -25.57 2.17
C THR A 336 14.61 -25.13 3.57
N SER A 337 13.30 -25.23 3.85
CA SER A 337 12.74 -25.97 4.99
C SER A 337 11.23 -26.09 4.89
#